data_AF-A0A016XL57-F1
#
_entry.id   AF-A0A016XL57-F1
#
_cell.length_a   1.000
_cell.length_b   1.000
_cell.length_c   1.000
_cell.angle_alpha   90.00
_cell.angle_beta   90.00
_cell.angle_gamma   90.00
#
_symmetry.space_group_name_H-M   'P 1'
#
loop_
_entity.id
_entity.type
_entity.pdbx_description
1 polymer ?
#
loop_
_entity_poly.entity_id
_entity_poly.type
_entity_poly.pdbx_seq_one_letter_code
_entity_poly.pdbx_strand_id
1 'polypeptide(L)'
;MAVRWDRRWNCSGFENAQLRAIGFDKLPSAKTGDDANADVLLDDAPLIATKPAFDNYAFMVEPGDYALSRLEIKVAKSKSEVGFFKIPRSRFLKDGQSLGGSFTVAAGEVVYLGHFYLDCTLQPILWRYYAEGRDGFNAYLASLKRSHPALETEKVVFRLFQTKEFGNDYKLP
;
A
#
# COMPACT_ATOMS: atom_id res chain seq x y z
N MET A 1 -4.55 5.67 -4.64
CA MET A 1 -3.33 5.44 -3.83
C MET A 1 -2.13 5.37 -4.77
N ALA A 2 -0.90 5.33 -4.24
CA ALA A 2 0.27 5.07 -5.08
C ALA A 2 1.22 4.09 -4.41
N VAL A 3 1.97 3.32 -5.20
CA VAL A 3 2.95 2.34 -4.68
C VAL A 3 4.26 2.49 -5.42
N ARG A 4 5.36 2.42 -4.68
CA ARG A 4 6.71 2.45 -5.24
C ARG A 4 7.29 1.03 -5.20
N TRP A 5 7.63 0.49 -6.36
CA TRP A 5 8.03 -0.92 -6.52
C TRP A 5 9.51 -1.16 -6.74
N ASP A 6 10.33 -0.11 -6.73
CA ASP A 6 11.78 -0.27 -6.91
C ASP A 6 12.46 -0.88 -5.70
N ARG A 7 13.70 -1.30 -5.95
CA ARG A 7 14.59 -1.82 -4.93
C ARG A 7 15.05 -0.68 -4.04
N ARG A 8 14.82 -0.80 -2.74
CA ARG A 8 15.51 -0.01 -1.73
C ARG A 8 16.84 -0.69 -1.42
N TRP A 9 17.94 -0.09 -1.86
CA TRP A 9 19.30 -0.55 -1.56
C TRP A 9 19.67 -0.27 -0.10
N ASN A 10 20.59 -1.07 0.45
CA ASN A 10 21.07 -0.98 1.83
C ASN A 10 19.92 -0.97 2.85
N CYS A 11 19.03 -1.94 2.75
CA CYS A 11 17.79 -1.99 3.52
C CYS A 11 17.94 -2.90 4.73
N SER A 12 18.21 -2.35 5.92
CA SER A 12 18.37 -3.08 7.20
C SER A 12 19.17 -4.38 7.08
N GLY A 13 20.44 -4.28 6.71
CA GLY A 13 21.35 -5.44 6.59
C GLY A 13 21.20 -6.27 5.32
N PHE A 14 20.22 -6.01 4.47
CA PHE A 14 20.11 -6.58 3.12
C PHE A 14 20.76 -5.66 2.08
N GLU A 15 21.37 -6.23 1.04
CA GLU A 15 21.85 -5.46 -0.13
C GLU A 15 20.69 -4.67 -0.73
N ASN A 16 19.53 -5.31 -0.88
CA ASN A 16 18.29 -4.62 -1.23
C ASN A 16 17.04 -5.34 -0.73
N ALA A 17 15.97 -4.57 -0.61
CA ALA A 17 14.61 -5.07 -0.44
C ALA A 17 13.69 -4.45 -1.50
N GLN A 18 12.63 -5.15 -1.86
CA GLN A 18 11.66 -4.71 -2.85
C GLN A 18 10.26 -5.15 -2.43
N LEU A 19 9.32 -4.21 -2.37
CA LEU A 19 7.92 -4.53 -2.21
C LEU A 19 7.45 -5.32 -3.44
N ARG A 20 6.70 -6.40 -3.22
CA ARG A 20 6.25 -7.30 -4.30
C ARG A 20 4.75 -7.40 -4.40
N ALA A 21 4.05 -7.36 -3.28
CA ALA A 21 2.60 -7.32 -3.28
C ALA A 21 2.05 -6.60 -2.05
N ILE A 22 0.92 -5.90 -2.24
CA ILE A 22 0.04 -5.41 -1.18
C ILE A 22 -1.38 -5.85 -1.54
N GLY A 23 -2.10 -6.42 -0.59
CA GLY A 23 -3.49 -6.82 -0.80
C GLY A 23 -4.39 -6.46 0.37
N PHE A 24 -5.66 -6.20 0.07
CA PHE A 24 -6.69 -5.85 1.03
C PHE A 24 -7.93 -6.73 0.87
N ASP A 25 -8.51 -7.15 2.00
CA ASP A 25 -9.77 -7.88 2.05
C ASP A 25 -10.90 -6.96 2.48
N LYS A 26 -12.07 -7.15 1.87
CA LYS A 26 -13.31 -6.56 2.40
C LYS A 26 -13.65 -7.22 3.73
N LEU A 27 -14.06 -6.42 4.71
CA LEU A 27 -14.46 -6.89 6.03
C LEU A 27 -15.99 -7.10 6.13
N PRO A 28 -16.43 -8.06 6.96
CA PRO A 28 -15.61 -9.08 7.62
C PRO A 28 -15.04 -10.09 6.61
N SER A 29 -13.76 -10.43 6.72
CA SER A 29 -13.13 -11.41 5.81
C SER A 29 -13.38 -12.84 6.30
N ALA A 30 -13.98 -13.67 5.47
CA ALA A 30 -14.12 -15.10 5.69
C ALA A 30 -12.93 -15.92 5.12
N LYS A 31 -11.98 -15.25 4.45
CA LYS A 31 -10.86 -15.91 3.79
C LYS A 31 -9.85 -16.38 4.82
N THR A 32 -9.51 -17.66 4.75
CA THR A 32 -8.51 -18.29 5.61
C THR A 32 -7.32 -18.76 4.76
N GLY A 33 -6.12 -18.65 5.33
CA GLY A 33 -4.88 -19.04 4.66
C GLY A 33 -4.10 -17.87 4.05
N ASP A 34 -2.78 -18.02 4.04
CA ASP A 34 -1.83 -16.96 3.66
C ASP A 34 -1.79 -16.72 2.14
N ASP A 35 -2.09 -17.74 1.33
CA ASP A 35 -2.09 -17.64 -0.12
C ASP A 35 -3.45 -17.23 -0.71
N ALA A 36 -4.50 -17.09 0.10
CA ALA A 36 -5.82 -16.70 -0.39
C ALA A 36 -5.78 -15.31 -1.07
N ASN A 37 -6.44 -15.18 -2.22
CA ASN A 37 -6.47 -13.95 -3.00
C ASN A 37 -7.16 -12.82 -2.22
N ALA A 38 -6.51 -11.66 -2.19
CA ALA A 38 -7.11 -10.44 -1.65
C ALA A 38 -8.23 -9.92 -2.57
N ASP A 39 -9.20 -9.17 -2.04
CA ASP A 39 -10.26 -8.56 -2.85
C ASP A 39 -9.71 -7.42 -3.72
N VAL A 40 -8.74 -6.68 -3.18
CA VAL A 40 -7.92 -5.73 -3.92
C VAL A 40 -6.50 -6.20 -3.82
N LEU A 41 -5.86 -6.51 -4.94
CA LEU A 41 -4.47 -6.96 -4.99
C LEU A 41 -3.66 -6.07 -5.92
N LEU A 42 -2.50 -5.64 -5.42
CA LEU A 42 -1.46 -4.99 -6.19
C LEU A 42 -0.22 -5.88 -6.14
N ASP A 43 0.15 -6.49 -7.26
CA ASP A 43 1.28 -7.43 -7.40
C ASP A 43 2.08 -7.22 -8.70
N ASP A 44 1.94 -6.04 -9.31
CA ASP A 44 2.50 -5.66 -10.60
C ASP A 44 3.94 -5.14 -10.53
N ALA A 45 4.63 -5.38 -9.41
CA ALA A 45 6.01 -5.00 -9.21
C ALA A 45 6.91 -5.59 -10.33
N PRO A 46 7.64 -4.77 -11.11
CA PRO A 46 8.49 -5.27 -12.19
C PRO A 46 9.54 -6.27 -11.69
N LEU A 47 9.73 -7.37 -12.41
CA LEU A 47 10.66 -8.44 -12.01
C LEU A 47 12.14 -8.05 -12.20
N ILE A 48 12.43 -7.31 -13.27
CA ILE A 48 13.80 -7.03 -13.73
C ILE A 48 14.17 -5.56 -13.51
N ALA A 49 13.58 -4.67 -14.29
CA ALA A 49 13.88 -3.23 -14.29
C ALA A 49 12.75 -2.47 -13.59
N THR A 50 13.10 -1.80 -12.49
CA THR A 50 12.19 -0.96 -11.70
C THR A 50 12.62 0.50 -11.80
N LYS A 51 11.67 1.43 -11.78
CA LYS A 51 11.96 2.86 -11.72
C LYS A 51 11.67 3.40 -10.31
N PRO A 52 12.47 4.33 -9.79
CA PRO A 52 12.24 4.94 -8.46
C PRO A 52 11.08 5.95 -8.51
N ALA A 53 9.88 5.47 -8.82
CA ALA A 53 8.68 6.28 -9.00
C ALA A 53 7.47 5.60 -8.37
N PHE A 54 6.51 6.41 -7.92
CA PHE A 54 5.22 5.93 -7.45
C PHE A 54 4.29 5.69 -8.64
N ASP A 55 3.83 4.46 -8.77
CA ASP A 55 2.77 4.08 -9.71
C ASP A 55 1.42 4.36 -9.04
N ASN A 56 0.52 5.03 -9.75
CA ASN A 56 -0.77 5.45 -9.21
C ASN A 56 -1.84 4.39 -9.52
N TYR A 57 -2.63 4.06 -8.50
CA TYR A 57 -3.72 3.08 -8.59
C TYR A 57 -5.03 3.68 -8.16
N ALA A 58 -6.06 3.40 -8.96
CA ALA A 58 -7.47 3.65 -8.65
C ALA A 58 -8.23 2.34 -8.85
N PHE A 59 -8.90 1.87 -7.80
CA PHE A 59 -9.73 0.67 -7.83
C PHE A 59 -11.18 1.06 -7.62
N MET A 60 -12.07 0.47 -8.42
CA MET A 60 -13.50 0.48 -8.13
C MET A 60 -13.79 -0.71 -7.22
N VAL A 61 -14.33 -0.41 -6.04
CA VAL A 61 -14.61 -1.40 -5.00
C VAL A 61 -16.04 -1.22 -4.49
N GLU A 62 -16.62 -2.28 -3.92
CA GLU A 62 -17.90 -2.14 -3.24
C GLU A 62 -17.73 -1.28 -1.97
N PRO A 63 -18.78 -0.54 -1.54
CA PRO A 63 -18.74 0.17 -0.28
C PRO A 63 -18.50 -0.79 0.90
N GLY A 64 -17.72 -0.32 1.88
CA GLY A 64 -17.40 -1.08 3.08
C GLY A 64 -16.01 -0.80 3.63
N ASP A 65 -15.64 -1.59 4.62
CA ASP A 65 -14.32 -1.57 5.24
C ASP A 65 -13.40 -2.58 4.56
N TYR A 66 -12.15 -2.20 4.35
CA TYR A 66 -11.11 -3.02 3.77
C TYR A 66 -9.90 -3.03 4.68
N ALA A 67 -9.28 -4.19 4.87
CA ALA A 67 -8.14 -4.38 5.76
C ALA A 67 -6.96 -4.97 5.01
N LEU A 68 -5.74 -4.60 5.42
CA LEU A 68 -4.53 -5.24 4.89
C LEU A 68 -4.62 -6.75 5.14
N SER A 69 -4.35 -7.54 4.11
CA SER A 69 -4.49 -9.00 4.16
C SER A 69 -3.33 -9.73 3.49
N ARG A 70 -2.57 -9.05 2.63
CA ARG A 70 -1.38 -9.58 1.97
C ARG A 70 -0.26 -8.55 1.95
N LEU A 71 0.94 -8.99 2.32
CA LEU A 71 2.17 -8.22 2.13
C LEU A 71 3.29 -9.18 1.75
N GLU A 72 3.93 -8.90 0.63
CA GLU A 72 5.12 -9.62 0.19
C GLU A 72 6.28 -8.66 -0.05
N ILE A 73 7.43 -8.99 0.54
CA ILE A 73 8.67 -8.23 0.39
C ILE A 73 9.76 -9.21 -0.05
N LYS A 74 10.37 -8.95 -1.20
CA LYS A 74 11.58 -9.65 -1.62
C LYS A 74 12.77 -9.00 -0.95
N VAL A 75 13.71 -9.79 -0.44
CA VAL A 75 14.98 -9.32 0.12
C VAL A 75 16.15 -10.08 -0.48
N ALA A 76 17.28 -9.43 -0.60
CA ALA A 76 18.51 -10.04 -1.09
C ALA A 76 19.68 -9.68 -0.17
N LYS A 77 20.37 -10.68 0.37
CA LYS A 77 21.66 -10.48 1.05
C LYS A 77 22.82 -10.45 0.07
N SER A 78 22.66 -11.08 -1.10
CA SER A 78 23.59 -11.04 -2.22
C SER A 78 22.86 -11.32 -3.53
N LYS A 79 23.56 -11.24 -4.66
CA LYS A 79 23.03 -11.63 -5.99
C LYS A 79 22.56 -13.09 -6.05
N SER A 80 23.09 -13.98 -5.21
CA SER A 80 22.74 -15.41 -5.17
C SER A 80 21.91 -15.80 -3.94
N GLU A 81 21.79 -14.94 -2.92
CA GLU A 81 20.99 -15.18 -1.73
C GLU A 81 19.78 -14.23 -1.72
N VAL A 82 18.67 -14.71 -2.29
CA VAL A 82 17.40 -13.98 -2.41
C VAL A 82 16.30 -14.76 -1.69
N GLY A 83 15.48 -14.05 -0.91
CA GLY A 83 14.36 -14.61 -0.18
C GLY A 83 13.11 -13.72 -0.28
N PHE A 84 12.01 -14.23 0.25
CA PHE A 84 10.73 -13.52 0.30
C PHE A 84 10.17 -13.58 1.72
N PHE A 85 9.85 -12.41 2.27
CA PHE A 85 8.99 -12.28 3.43
C PHE A 85 7.55 -12.24 2.94
N LYS A 86 6.85 -13.36 3.11
CA LYS A 86 5.39 -13.43 3.01
C LYS A 86 4.84 -13.32 4.42
N ILE A 87 4.23 -12.19 4.75
CA ILE A 87 3.68 -12.01 6.09
C ILE A 87 2.36 -12.78 6.17
N PRO A 88 2.18 -13.69 7.16
CA PRO A 88 0.94 -14.46 7.29
C PRO A 88 -0.28 -13.56 7.41
N ARG A 89 -1.40 -13.94 6.78
CA ARG A 89 -2.66 -13.18 6.82
C ARG A 89 -3.14 -12.97 8.26
N SER A 90 -2.87 -13.96 9.14
CA SER A 90 -3.19 -13.90 10.58
C SER A 90 -2.47 -12.78 11.35
N ARG A 91 -1.40 -12.21 10.79
CA ARG A 91 -0.74 -11.02 11.36
C ARG A 91 -1.53 -9.74 11.08
N PHE A 92 -2.32 -9.72 10.01
CA PHE A 92 -3.10 -8.56 9.64
C PHE A 92 -4.59 -8.68 9.95
N LEU A 93 -5.11 -9.92 10.04
CA LEU A 93 -6.51 -10.21 10.28
C LEU A 93 -6.65 -11.23 11.41
N LYS A 94 -7.58 -10.96 12.33
CA LYS A 94 -7.96 -11.89 13.38
C LYS A 94 -9.46 -11.83 13.61
N ASP A 95 -10.11 -12.98 13.65
CA ASP A 95 -11.55 -13.12 13.89
C ASP A 95 -12.39 -12.23 12.94
N GLY A 96 -11.97 -12.12 11.68
CA GLY A 96 -12.63 -11.30 10.66
C GLY A 96 -12.43 -9.78 10.81
N GLN A 97 -11.56 -9.33 11.72
CA GLN A 97 -11.26 -7.92 11.99
C GLN A 97 -9.82 -7.54 11.65
N SER A 98 -9.58 -6.26 11.42
CA SER A 98 -8.25 -5.72 11.10
C SER A 98 -7.35 -5.61 12.34
N LEU A 99 -6.12 -6.09 12.20
CA LEU A 99 -4.98 -5.81 13.08
C LEU A 99 -3.93 -4.93 12.39
N GLY A 100 -3.65 -5.18 11.10
CA GLY A 100 -2.59 -4.51 10.33
C GLY A 100 -2.96 -3.11 9.80
N GLY A 101 -4.23 -2.75 9.90
CA GLY A 101 -4.76 -1.48 9.40
C GLY A 101 -5.86 -1.65 8.35
N SER A 102 -6.60 -0.57 8.12
CA SER A 102 -7.81 -0.59 7.31
C SER A 102 -8.14 0.75 6.66
N PHE A 103 -9.10 0.74 5.76
CA PHE A 103 -9.73 1.92 5.21
C PHE A 103 -11.21 1.66 4.93
N THR A 104 -12.00 2.73 4.88
CA THR A 104 -13.44 2.67 4.62
C THR A 104 -13.76 3.47 3.36
N VAL A 105 -14.60 2.90 2.51
CA VAL A 105 -15.12 3.53 1.30
C VAL A 105 -16.64 3.56 1.36
N ALA A 106 -17.22 4.76 1.32
CA ALA A 106 -18.67 4.94 1.19
C ALA A 106 -19.12 4.85 -0.29
N ALA A 107 -20.42 4.66 -0.51
CA ALA A 107 -20.98 4.64 -1.87
C ALA A 107 -20.73 5.98 -2.58
N GLY A 108 -20.15 5.92 -3.79
CA GLY A 108 -19.80 7.10 -4.59
C GLY A 108 -18.60 7.90 -4.07
N GLU A 109 -17.91 7.43 -3.04
CA GLU A 109 -16.74 8.10 -2.48
C GLU A 109 -15.45 7.66 -3.18
N VAL A 110 -14.54 8.62 -3.42
CA VAL A 110 -13.18 8.33 -3.88
C VAL A 110 -12.21 8.67 -2.78
N VAL A 111 -11.45 7.69 -2.29
CA VAL A 111 -10.59 7.85 -1.11
C VAL A 111 -9.11 7.79 -1.46
N TYR A 112 -8.35 8.80 -1.04
CA TYR A 112 -6.89 8.77 -1.08
C TYR A 112 -6.30 8.10 0.17
N LEU A 113 -5.76 6.89 0.00
CA LEU A 113 -5.22 6.06 1.07
C LEU A 113 -3.76 6.35 1.46
N GLY A 114 -3.08 7.22 0.71
CA GLY A 114 -1.63 7.46 0.86
C GLY A 114 -0.81 6.79 -0.24
N HIS A 115 0.51 6.85 -0.03
CA HIS A 115 1.54 6.27 -0.87
C HIS A 115 2.30 5.20 -0.09
N PHE A 116 2.62 4.07 -0.73
CA PHE A 116 3.24 2.95 -0.05
C PHE A 116 4.63 2.66 -0.61
N TYR A 117 5.60 2.51 0.29
CA TYR A 117 6.94 2.04 -0.05
C TYR A 117 7.55 1.32 1.16
N LEU A 118 8.78 0.83 1.01
CA LEU A 118 9.49 0.20 2.11
C LEU A 118 10.09 1.24 3.04
N ASP A 119 9.89 1.07 4.35
CA ASP A 119 10.83 1.54 5.35
C ASP A 119 11.89 0.47 5.66
N CYS A 120 13.10 0.91 6.01
CA CYS A 120 14.25 0.05 6.25
C CYS A 120 15.02 0.43 7.52
N THR A 121 14.44 1.25 8.40
CA THR A 121 15.13 1.78 9.57
C THR A 121 15.48 0.69 10.57
N LEU A 122 14.53 -0.21 10.84
CA LEU A 122 14.72 -1.36 11.73
C LEU A 122 14.73 -2.68 10.96
N GLN A 123 13.84 -2.82 9.98
CA GLN A 123 13.71 -3.98 9.11
C GLN A 123 13.00 -3.55 7.82
N PRO A 124 13.08 -4.33 6.73
CA PRO A 124 12.27 -4.08 5.55
C PRO A 124 10.79 -4.26 5.90
N ILE A 125 10.02 -3.17 5.87
CA ILE A 125 8.61 -3.15 6.26
C ILE A 125 7.81 -2.20 5.36
N LEU A 126 6.51 -2.45 5.23
CA LEU A 126 5.62 -1.50 4.58
C LEU A 126 5.59 -0.17 5.36
N TRP A 127 5.58 0.95 4.65
CA TRP A 127 5.39 2.27 5.22
C TRP A 127 4.45 3.11 4.36
N ARG A 128 3.53 3.81 5.03
CA ARG A 128 2.54 4.70 4.42
C ARG A 128 3.04 6.14 4.46
N TYR A 129 3.54 6.61 3.34
CA TYR A 129 3.81 8.01 3.02
C TYR A 129 2.54 8.72 2.56
N TYR A 130 2.59 10.05 2.45
CA TYR A 130 1.46 10.85 1.99
C TYR A 130 1.94 12.21 1.46
N ALA A 131 1.08 12.87 0.68
CA ALA A 131 1.29 14.27 0.32
C ALA A 131 1.15 15.17 1.56
N GLU A 132 2.17 15.98 1.85
CA GLU A 132 2.19 16.85 3.02
C GLU A 132 1.34 18.10 2.83
N GLY A 133 0.46 18.37 3.79
CA GLY A 133 -0.38 19.56 3.80
C GLY A 133 -1.45 19.57 2.70
N ARG A 134 -2.32 20.58 2.78
CA ARG A 134 -3.39 20.76 1.82
C ARG A 134 -2.85 21.07 0.43
N ASP A 135 -1.81 21.87 0.35
CA ASP A 135 -1.17 22.26 -0.91
C ASP A 135 -0.48 21.09 -1.59
N GLY A 136 0.25 20.25 -0.83
CA GLY A 136 0.87 19.05 -1.38
C GLY A 136 -0.17 18.06 -1.92
N PHE A 137 -1.27 17.88 -1.19
CA PHE A 137 -2.37 17.04 -1.65
C PHE A 137 -3.05 17.59 -2.92
N ASN A 138 -3.33 18.88 -2.97
CA ASN A 138 -3.91 19.53 -4.16
C ASN A 138 -2.96 19.45 -5.37
N ALA A 139 -1.66 19.64 -5.16
CA ALA A 139 -0.66 19.50 -6.22
C ALA A 139 -0.60 18.05 -6.75
N TYR A 140 -0.70 17.07 -5.86
CA TYR A 140 -0.81 15.65 -6.24
C TYR A 140 -2.06 15.39 -7.08
N LEU A 141 -3.24 15.82 -6.64
CA LEU A 141 -4.49 15.66 -7.40
C LEU A 141 -4.41 16.35 -8.77
N ALA A 142 -3.84 17.55 -8.85
CA ALA A 142 -3.63 18.25 -10.12
C ALA A 142 -2.71 17.46 -11.06
N SER A 143 -1.67 16.80 -10.53
CA SER A 143 -0.79 15.93 -11.33
C SER A 143 -1.52 14.69 -11.87
N LEU A 144 -2.42 14.10 -11.06
CA LEU A 144 -3.28 13.00 -11.50
C LEU A 144 -4.22 13.45 -12.60
N LYS A 145 -4.89 14.59 -12.44
CA LYS A 145 -5.82 15.12 -13.45
C LYS A 145 -5.15 15.41 -14.78
N ARG A 146 -3.91 15.91 -14.76
CA ARG A 146 -3.13 16.14 -16.00
C ARG A 146 -2.78 14.84 -16.73
N SER A 147 -2.40 13.80 -15.98
CA SER A 147 -2.01 12.50 -16.56
C SER A 147 -3.21 11.61 -16.91
N HIS A 148 -4.33 11.77 -16.20
CA HIS A 148 -5.55 11.00 -16.35
C HIS A 148 -6.77 11.93 -16.30
N PRO A 149 -7.07 12.66 -17.39
CA PRO A 149 -8.13 13.68 -17.41
C PRO A 149 -9.53 13.17 -17.06
N ALA A 150 -9.80 11.88 -17.25
CA ALA A 150 -11.07 11.25 -16.91
C ALA A 150 -11.30 11.05 -15.40
N LEU A 151 -10.26 11.13 -14.56
CA LEU A 151 -10.43 11.00 -13.12
C LEU A 151 -11.15 12.22 -12.52
N GLU A 152 -12.18 11.98 -11.73
CA GLU A 152 -12.92 12.98 -10.95
C GLU A 152 -12.15 13.35 -9.68
N THR A 153 -10.97 13.96 -9.85
CA THR A 153 -10.04 14.28 -8.75
C THR A 153 -10.65 15.22 -7.69
N GLU A 154 -11.64 16.01 -8.08
CA GLU A 154 -12.41 16.90 -7.20
C GLU A 154 -13.28 16.16 -6.17
N LYS A 155 -13.59 14.88 -6.41
CA LYS A 155 -14.34 14.03 -5.47
C LYS A 155 -13.42 13.27 -4.51
N VAL A 156 -12.10 13.38 -4.69
CA VAL A 156 -11.14 12.61 -3.90
C VAL A 156 -11.02 13.21 -2.50
N VAL A 157 -11.34 12.41 -1.49
CA VAL A 157 -11.17 12.79 -0.09
C VAL A 157 -9.83 12.30 0.45
N PHE A 158 -9.17 13.14 1.24
CA PHE A 158 -7.96 12.74 1.97
C PHE A 158 -8.37 11.92 3.20
N ARG A 159 -8.21 10.60 3.12
CA ARG A 159 -8.41 9.70 4.26
C ARG A 159 -7.41 8.56 4.15
N LEU A 160 -6.27 8.77 4.79
CA LEU A 160 -5.17 7.84 4.73
C LEU A 160 -5.55 6.47 5.33
N PHE A 161 -4.91 5.42 4.82
CA PHE A 161 -4.99 4.06 5.33
C PHE A 161 -4.68 4.02 6.83
N GLN A 162 -5.65 3.70 7.67
CA GLN A 162 -5.52 3.72 9.13
C GLN A 162 -4.65 2.56 9.59
N THR A 163 -3.59 2.83 10.34
CA THR A 163 -2.68 1.80 10.85
C THR A 163 -1.92 2.35 12.04
N LYS A 164 -1.52 1.48 12.98
CA LYS A 164 -0.60 1.80 14.07
C LYS A 164 0.82 1.31 13.82
N GLU A 165 1.02 0.55 12.73
CA GLU A 165 2.26 -0.18 12.46
C GLU A 165 3.09 0.46 11.34
N PHE A 166 2.43 1.03 10.33
CA PHE A 166 3.09 1.41 9.06
C PHE A 166 3.07 2.92 8.80
N GLY A 167 3.27 3.74 9.81
CA GLY A 167 3.31 5.19 9.68
C GLY A 167 2.69 5.93 10.86
N ASN A 168 2.83 7.25 10.85
CA ASN A 168 2.20 8.12 11.85
C ASN A 168 0.83 8.60 11.37
N ASP A 169 -0.10 8.78 12.32
CA ASP A 169 -1.37 9.42 12.05
C ASP A 169 -1.16 10.84 11.52
N TYR A 170 -1.89 11.17 10.45
CA TYR A 170 -1.87 12.49 9.85
C TYR A 170 -3.26 12.83 9.34
N LYS A 171 -3.73 14.02 9.71
CA LYS A 171 -4.95 14.62 9.19
C LYS A 171 -4.56 15.94 8.55
N LEU A 172 -5.16 16.26 7.40
CA LEU A 172 -4.97 17.58 6.82
C LEU A 172 -5.49 18.64 7.80
N PRO A 173 -4.67 19.65 8.15
CA PRO A 173 -5.13 20.80 8.90
C PRO A 173 -6.14 21.63 8.10
#